data_AF-A0A965MHU2-F1
#
_entry.id   AF-A0A965MHU2-F1
#
_cell.length_a   1.000
_cell.length_b   1.000
_cell.length_c   1.000
_cell.angle_alpha   90.00
_cell.angle_beta   90.00
_cell.angle_gamma   90.00
#
_symmetry.space_group_name_H-M   'P 1'
#
loop_
_entity.id
_entity.type
_entity.pdbx_description
1 polymer ?
#
loop_
_entity_poly.entity_id
_entity_poly.type
_entity_poly.pdbx_seq_one_letter_code
_entity_poly.pdbx_strand_id
1 'polypeptide(L)'
;MLNVLIGVCLAYVIALFAVAFWAERASMQGRANWLRSPMIYTLSLSIYCTGWTFYGAVGYAARSGLEFVTIYLGPSLVLLGWWWILRKLVRIGRVQRVTSIADLISSRFGKSNGLGVLVTILAIVGTTPYIALQLQSVTLSFGAFANSETLSDNTAALWLGAGLALFTILFGTRNLDVNERHHGVVMAIAVEAVVKLCALVAVGVFVVWGVLGGIEPVLNEIDTSKVATWDVNGNRWIALTFLSGAAFLCLPRMFQVLVVENADEGHLHTASWAFPTYLMLMSLFVIPIAVAGLKILPSGSNPDLFVLSLPLSLEQDALAMFAFIGGFSSATSMVIVASLALATMVSNHIVMPIWIQWSEHRVREFGDVRRIILISRRFAILLIILLGYIYYWISGGGAALAAIGLVSFAGVTQVLPAMLGGVFWRGANRIGATAGLLVGFSIWLYTLFLPSLGNVYSATFLSEGPWGIWWLRPQALFGVTELDPLVHALFWSMSLNALAFFVGSLISFPTPIERLQGAQIVNVYDHSPTQRGWSGRAAQSEDLMIMAQRILGVKQARALFQAEVRSQGGQGYLPDPTPEFLRMLERELAGSVGAATAHAMIGQTVGGTS
;
A
#
# COMPACT_ATOMS: atom_id res chain seq x y z
N MET A 1 -15.18 -10.11 -30.04
CA MET A 1 -14.92 -10.26 -28.59
C MET A 1 -14.45 -8.98 -27.90
N LEU A 2 -13.49 -8.22 -28.45
CA LEU A 2 -12.91 -7.04 -27.78
C LEU A 2 -13.94 -6.00 -27.29
N ASN A 3 -14.95 -5.66 -28.10
CA ASN A 3 -15.99 -4.69 -27.68
C ASN A 3 -16.82 -5.20 -26.49
N VAL A 4 -17.07 -6.52 -26.45
CA VAL A 4 -17.78 -7.17 -25.33
C VAL A 4 -16.89 -7.14 -24.09
N LEU A 5 -15.60 -7.45 -24.23
CA LEU A 5 -14.61 -7.39 -23.15
C LEU A 5 -14.55 -5.99 -22.52
N ILE A 6 -14.44 -4.94 -23.35
CA ILE A 6 -14.43 -3.55 -22.90
C ILE A 6 -15.75 -3.19 -22.19
N GLY A 7 -16.90 -3.59 -22.76
CA GLY A 7 -18.21 -3.37 -22.15
C GLY A 7 -18.34 -4.04 -20.77
N VAL A 8 -17.84 -5.27 -20.64
CA VAL A 8 -17.81 -6.02 -19.37
C VAL A 8 -16.90 -5.35 -18.35
N CYS A 9 -15.69 -4.90 -18.75
CA CYS A 9 -14.80 -4.13 -17.88
C CYS A 9 -15.48 -2.87 -17.34
N LEU A 10 -16.10 -2.08 -18.22
CA LEU A 10 -16.78 -0.84 -17.84
C LEU A 10 -17.94 -1.12 -16.89
N ALA A 11 -18.77 -2.13 -17.18
CA ALA A 11 -19.88 -2.53 -16.32
C ALA A 11 -19.39 -2.98 -14.93
N TYR A 12 -18.32 -3.79 -14.90
CA TYR A 12 -17.72 -4.27 -13.66
C TYR A 12 -17.15 -3.13 -12.81
N VAL A 13 -16.41 -2.22 -13.44
CA VAL A 13 -15.87 -1.03 -12.76
C VAL A 13 -17.01 -0.16 -12.23
N ILE A 14 -18.05 0.10 -13.01
CA ILE A 14 -19.24 0.84 -12.54
C ILE A 14 -19.88 0.14 -11.33
N ALA A 15 -19.98 -1.20 -11.33
CA ALA A 15 -20.53 -1.96 -10.22
C ALA A 15 -19.69 -1.84 -8.94
N LEU A 16 -18.37 -1.96 -9.02
CA LEU A 16 -17.47 -1.73 -7.87
C LEU A 16 -17.62 -0.31 -7.30
N PHE A 17 -17.81 0.68 -8.17
CA PHE A 17 -18.05 2.05 -7.76
C PHE A 17 -19.41 2.27 -7.12
N ALA A 18 -20.45 1.63 -7.64
CA ALA A 18 -21.77 1.65 -7.01
C ALA A 18 -21.70 1.08 -5.59
N VAL A 19 -20.95 -0.03 -5.39
CA VAL A 19 -20.70 -0.60 -4.07
C VAL A 19 -19.96 0.39 -3.16
N ALA A 20 -18.88 1.01 -3.64
CA ALA A 20 -18.12 1.99 -2.87
C ALA A 20 -19.01 3.17 -2.44
N PHE A 21 -19.80 3.72 -3.36
CA PHE A 21 -20.70 4.84 -3.12
C PHE A 21 -21.83 4.48 -2.16
N TRP A 22 -22.42 3.28 -2.28
CA TRP A 22 -23.43 2.80 -1.34
C TRP A 22 -22.87 2.58 0.05
N ALA A 23 -21.67 2.02 0.18
CA ALA A 23 -20.98 1.87 1.45
C ALA A 23 -20.71 3.23 2.12
N GLU A 24 -20.27 4.21 1.35
CA GLU A 24 -20.05 5.58 1.82
C GLU A 24 -21.34 6.23 2.30
N ARG A 25 -22.43 6.15 1.52
CA ARG A 25 -23.74 6.68 1.89
C ARG A 25 -24.32 6.01 3.13
N ALA A 26 -24.17 4.69 3.25
CA ALA A 26 -24.61 3.95 4.44
C ALA A 26 -23.82 4.34 5.69
N SER A 27 -22.52 4.63 5.54
CA SER A 27 -21.67 5.14 6.62
C SER A 27 -22.16 6.50 7.13
N MET A 28 -22.44 7.44 6.21
CA MET A 28 -22.96 8.77 6.54
C MET A 28 -24.32 8.72 7.27
N GLN A 29 -25.12 7.69 7.03
CA GLN A 29 -26.42 7.46 7.69
C GLN A 29 -26.31 6.78 9.07
N GLY A 30 -25.10 6.60 9.61
CA GLY A 30 -24.87 5.97 10.91
C GLY A 30 -25.08 4.45 10.91
N ARG A 31 -25.29 3.81 9.75
CA ARG A 31 -25.43 2.35 9.59
C ARG A 31 -24.07 1.66 9.39
N ALA A 32 -22.99 2.28 9.86
CA ALA A 32 -21.60 1.90 9.59
C ALA A 32 -21.06 0.71 10.41
N ASN A 33 -21.83 0.14 11.34
CA ASN A 33 -21.31 -0.91 12.22
C ASN A 33 -20.87 -2.17 11.45
N TRP A 34 -21.58 -2.55 10.38
CA TRP A 34 -21.16 -3.68 9.54
C TRP A 34 -19.90 -3.37 8.72
N LEU A 35 -19.72 -2.11 8.26
CA LEU A 35 -18.52 -1.66 7.54
C LEU A 35 -17.23 -1.71 8.40
N ARG A 36 -17.39 -1.75 9.73
CA ARG A 36 -16.30 -1.95 10.69
C ARG A 36 -16.05 -3.42 11.01
N SER A 37 -16.62 -4.35 10.24
CA SER A 37 -16.41 -5.78 10.48
C SER A 37 -14.93 -6.18 10.29
N PRO A 38 -14.36 -7.00 11.19
CA PRO A 38 -13.02 -7.56 11.03
C PRO A 38 -12.83 -8.31 9.71
N MET A 39 -13.91 -8.90 9.15
CA MET A 39 -13.84 -9.64 7.88
C MET A 39 -13.64 -8.72 6.68
N ILE A 40 -14.28 -7.55 6.67
CA ILE A 40 -14.13 -6.56 5.60
C ILE A 40 -12.70 -6.01 5.61
N TYR A 41 -12.18 -5.70 6.80
CA TYR A 41 -10.78 -5.32 6.96
C TYR A 41 -9.83 -6.43 6.50
N THR A 42 -10.11 -7.69 6.86
CA THR A 42 -9.27 -8.82 6.44
C THR A 42 -9.29 -8.99 4.91
N LEU A 43 -10.47 -8.90 4.28
CA LEU A 43 -10.60 -8.97 2.84
C LEU A 43 -9.95 -7.77 2.15
N SER A 44 -9.94 -6.58 2.74
CA SER A 44 -9.27 -5.42 2.14
C SER A 44 -7.74 -5.56 2.12
N LEU A 45 -7.15 -6.40 2.99
CA LEU A 45 -5.74 -6.78 2.89
C LEU A 45 -5.43 -7.56 1.60
N SER A 46 -6.45 -8.09 0.89
CA SER A 46 -6.29 -8.74 -0.41
C SER A 46 -5.81 -7.78 -1.51
N ILE A 47 -5.68 -6.49 -1.25
CA ILE A 47 -4.94 -5.56 -2.10
C ILE A 47 -3.47 -5.98 -2.30
N TYR A 48 -2.95 -6.86 -1.43
CA TYR A 48 -1.69 -7.56 -1.65
C TYR A 48 -1.73 -8.52 -2.84
N CYS A 49 -2.90 -9.14 -3.09
CA CYS A 49 -3.14 -10.02 -4.23
C CYS A 49 -3.48 -9.17 -5.46
N THR A 50 -2.50 -9.03 -6.35
CA THR A 50 -2.53 -8.15 -7.52
C THR A 50 -2.55 -8.96 -8.82
N GLY A 51 -2.45 -8.31 -9.98
CA GLY A 51 -2.29 -9.01 -11.27
C GLY A 51 -1.14 -10.01 -11.26
N TRP A 52 -0.10 -9.80 -10.43
CA TRP A 52 0.94 -10.80 -10.20
C TRP A 52 0.38 -12.07 -9.56
N THR A 53 -0.37 -11.98 -8.45
CA THR A 53 -0.96 -13.18 -7.82
C THR A 53 -1.90 -13.92 -8.76
N PHE A 54 -2.65 -13.18 -9.57
CA PHE A 54 -3.62 -13.79 -10.47
C PHE A 54 -2.97 -14.44 -11.70
N TYR A 55 -2.02 -13.78 -12.34
CA TYR A 55 -1.38 -14.24 -13.57
C TYR A 55 0.04 -14.78 -13.33
N GLY A 56 0.91 -13.94 -12.77
CA GLY A 56 2.32 -14.27 -12.59
C GLY A 56 2.63 -15.37 -11.56
N ALA A 57 1.72 -15.73 -10.65
CA ALA A 57 1.94 -16.82 -9.68
C ALA A 57 2.01 -18.18 -10.37
N VAL A 58 1.10 -18.43 -11.32
CA VAL A 58 1.09 -19.66 -12.14
C VAL A 58 2.31 -19.72 -13.02
N GLY A 59 2.68 -18.61 -13.66
CA GLY A 59 3.91 -18.59 -14.46
C GLY A 59 5.18 -18.73 -13.63
N TYR A 60 5.22 -18.19 -12.41
CA TYR A 60 6.33 -18.40 -11.49
C TYR A 60 6.42 -19.84 -11.02
N ALA A 61 5.29 -20.49 -10.73
CA ALA A 61 5.23 -21.92 -10.44
C ALA A 61 5.70 -22.79 -11.61
N ALA A 62 5.28 -22.47 -12.84
CA ALA A 62 5.69 -23.19 -14.04
C ALA A 62 7.21 -23.11 -14.29
N ARG A 63 7.86 -22.00 -13.87
CA ARG A 63 9.30 -21.78 -14.06
C ARG A 63 10.16 -22.25 -12.87
N SER A 64 9.66 -22.10 -11.64
CA SER A 64 10.47 -22.23 -10.40
C SER A 64 9.83 -23.16 -9.36
N GLY A 65 8.83 -23.97 -9.74
CA GLY A 65 8.20 -24.94 -8.85
C GLY A 65 7.53 -24.29 -7.64
N LEU A 66 7.80 -24.80 -6.45
CA LEU A 66 7.17 -24.33 -5.20
C LEU A 66 7.68 -22.98 -4.68
N GLU A 67 8.72 -22.38 -5.29
CA GLU A 67 9.24 -21.08 -4.82
C GLU A 67 8.17 -19.99 -4.79
N PHE A 68 7.12 -20.06 -5.62
CA PHE A 68 6.03 -19.08 -5.62
C PHE A 68 5.32 -18.95 -4.28
N VAL A 69 5.29 -20.02 -3.48
CA VAL A 69 4.66 -20.05 -2.16
C VAL A 69 5.31 -19.05 -1.19
N THR A 70 6.61 -18.77 -1.36
CA THR A 70 7.36 -17.81 -0.50
C THR A 70 6.81 -16.39 -0.57
N ILE A 71 6.16 -16.02 -1.67
CA ILE A 71 5.49 -14.71 -1.83
C ILE A 71 4.31 -14.59 -0.85
N TYR A 72 3.66 -15.70 -0.49
CA TYR A 72 2.52 -15.74 0.41
C TYR A 72 2.90 -16.10 1.86
N LEU A 73 3.98 -16.85 2.04
CA LEU A 73 4.48 -17.23 3.37
C LEU A 73 4.92 -16.02 4.20
N GLY A 74 5.67 -15.08 3.62
CA GLY A 74 6.13 -13.89 4.34
C GLY A 74 5.00 -13.07 4.96
N PRO A 75 3.99 -12.61 4.18
CA PRO A 75 2.81 -11.93 4.72
C PRO A 75 2.07 -12.75 5.78
N SER A 76 1.97 -14.07 5.57
CA SER A 76 1.31 -14.97 6.52
C SER A 76 2.05 -15.02 7.86
N LEU A 77 3.38 -15.10 7.84
CA LEU A 77 4.21 -15.05 9.06
C LEU A 77 4.09 -13.70 9.77
N VAL A 78 4.06 -12.59 9.04
CA VAL A 78 3.87 -11.25 9.61
C VAL A 78 2.53 -11.13 10.32
N LEU A 79 1.46 -11.71 9.74
CA LEU A 79 0.12 -11.70 10.32
C LEU A 79 -0.04 -12.70 11.47
N LEU A 80 0.58 -13.87 11.42
CA LEU A 80 0.63 -14.78 12.57
C LEU A 80 1.41 -14.13 13.73
N GLY A 81 2.50 -13.43 13.42
CA GLY A 81 3.30 -12.63 14.34
C GLY A 81 2.73 -11.24 14.69
N TRP A 82 1.45 -10.98 14.42
CA TRP A 82 0.85 -9.64 14.52
C TRP A 82 1.02 -8.97 15.88
N TRP A 83 1.09 -9.76 16.96
CA TRP A 83 1.20 -9.28 18.33
C TRP A 83 2.44 -8.41 18.55
N TRP A 84 3.54 -8.73 17.87
CA TRP A 84 4.85 -8.09 18.08
C TRP A 84 5.00 -6.77 17.32
N ILE A 85 4.74 -6.79 16.00
CA ILE A 85 5.02 -5.66 15.11
C ILE A 85 3.73 -4.94 14.71
N LEU A 86 2.77 -5.66 14.12
CA LEU A 86 1.56 -5.06 13.53
C LEU A 86 0.71 -4.33 14.56
N ARG A 87 0.49 -4.94 15.72
CA ARG A 87 -0.28 -4.33 16.81
C ARG A 87 0.33 -2.99 17.21
N LYS A 88 1.65 -2.94 17.34
CA LYS A 88 2.38 -1.73 17.73
C LYS A 88 2.30 -0.67 16.65
N LEU A 89 2.48 -1.03 15.38
CA LEU A 89 2.33 -0.13 14.23
C LEU A 89 0.92 0.47 14.16
N VAL A 90 -0.13 -0.33 14.26
CA VAL A 90 -1.53 0.14 14.24
C VAL A 90 -1.81 1.09 15.41
N ARG A 91 -1.30 0.77 16.61
CA ARG A 91 -1.44 1.65 17.78
C ARG A 91 -0.73 2.98 17.58
N ILE A 92 0.53 2.96 17.12
CA ILE A 92 1.30 4.17 16.80
C ILE A 92 0.56 5.00 15.75
N GLY A 93 0.09 4.35 14.68
CA GLY A 93 -0.63 5.02 13.60
C GLY A 93 -1.86 5.78 14.10
N ARG A 94 -2.61 5.20 15.05
CA ARG A 94 -3.75 5.88 15.67
C ARG A 94 -3.38 6.98 16.65
N VAL A 95 -2.45 6.71 17.56
CA VAL A 95 -2.05 7.68 18.59
C VAL A 95 -1.37 8.90 17.97
N GLN A 96 -0.49 8.67 16.99
CA GLN A 96 0.25 9.73 16.29
C GLN A 96 -0.46 10.26 15.03
N ARG A 97 -1.64 9.71 14.68
CA ARG A 97 -2.42 10.08 13.48
C ARG A 97 -1.60 10.04 12.19
N VAL A 98 -0.83 8.97 12.05
CA VAL A 98 0.03 8.76 10.89
C VAL A 98 -0.84 8.55 9.65
N THR A 99 -0.50 9.27 8.59
CA THR A 99 -1.23 9.21 7.30
C THR A 99 -0.52 8.35 6.24
N SER A 100 0.75 8.02 6.43
CA SER A 100 1.55 7.23 5.48
C SER A 100 2.84 6.69 6.13
N ILE A 101 3.56 5.79 5.43
CA ILE A 101 4.84 5.28 5.92
C ILE A 101 5.92 6.39 6.02
N ALA A 102 5.93 7.36 5.10
CA ALA A 102 6.84 8.51 5.18
C ALA A 102 6.52 9.38 6.41
N ASP A 103 5.25 9.50 6.76
CA ASP A 103 4.79 10.23 7.94
C ASP A 103 5.15 9.50 9.24
N LEU A 104 5.05 8.16 9.27
CA LEU A 104 5.53 7.35 10.41
C LEU A 104 7.01 7.62 10.69
N ILE A 105 7.83 7.59 9.64
CA ILE A 105 9.28 7.74 9.76
C ILE A 105 9.62 9.19 10.09
N SER A 106 9.05 10.16 9.38
CA SER A 106 9.25 11.58 9.64
C SER A 106 8.90 11.94 11.08
N SER A 107 7.71 11.54 11.56
CA SER A 107 7.25 11.82 12.94
C SER A 107 8.18 11.20 13.99
N ARG A 108 8.62 9.95 13.78
CA ARG A 108 9.54 9.27 14.70
C ARG A 108 10.90 9.96 14.83
N PHE A 109 11.45 10.48 13.72
CA PHE A 109 12.77 11.10 13.68
C PHE A 109 12.67 12.63 13.67
N GLY A 110 11.89 13.17 14.60
CA GLY A 110 11.85 14.61 14.90
C GLY A 110 10.99 15.44 13.95
N LYS A 111 9.95 14.87 13.35
CA LYS A 111 9.12 15.50 12.30
C LYS A 111 9.96 16.05 11.14
N SER A 112 11.01 15.32 10.76
CA SER A 112 11.95 15.81 9.77
C SER A 112 11.37 15.75 8.35
N ASN A 113 11.09 16.92 7.80
CA ASN A 113 10.59 17.04 6.43
C ASN A 113 11.54 16.36 5.40
N GLY A 114 12.85 16.57 5.52
CA GLY A 114 13.83 15.95 4.61
C GLY A 114 13.77 14.42 4.60
N LEU A 115 13.52 13.79 5.76
CA LEU A 115 13.37 12.33 5.84
C LEU A 115 12.03 11.88 5.24
N GLY A 116 10.96 12.63 5.45
CA GLY A 116 9.67 12.40 4.78
C GLY A 116 9.77 12.47 3.25
N VAL A 117 10.48 13.48 2.72
CA VAL A 117 10.79 13.61 1.29
C VAL A 117 11.60 12.42 0.79
N LEU A 118 12.67 12.04 1.50
CA LEU A 118 13.51 10.91 1.13
C LEU A 118 12.68 9.63 0.99
N VAL A 119 11.94 9.24 2.05
CA VAL A 119 11.09 8.03 2.03
C VAL A 119 10.04 8.11 0.92
N THR A 120 9.50 9.29 0.63
CA THR A 120 8.54 9.48 -0.46
C THR A 120 9.16 9.21 -1.83
N ILE A 121 10.34 9.76 -2.10
CA ILE A 121 11.08 9.50 -3.35
C ILE A 121 11.43 8.02 -3.48
N LEU A 122 11.94 7.41 -2.40
CA LEU A 122 12.25 5.97 -2.38
C LEU A 122 11.02 5.12 -2.65
N ALA A 123 9.87 5.47 -2.07
CA ALA A 123 8.62 4.78 -2.28
C ALA A 123 8.09 4.89 -3.72
N ILE A 124 8.23 6.06 -4.36
CA ILE A 124 7.88 6.24 -5.78
C ILE A 124 8.76 5.34 -6.64
N VAL A 125 10.08 5.51 -6.56
CA VAL A 125 11.04 4.76 -7.39
C VAL A 125 10.94 3.25 -7.12
N GLY A 126 10.83 2.84 -5.86
CA GLY A 126 10.67 1.45 -5.47
C GLY A 126 9.34 0.83 -5.91
N THR A 127 8.26 1.61 -6.06
CA THR A 127 6.95 1.10 -6.53
C THR A 127 6.83 1.13 -8.06
N THR A 128 7.63 1.93 -8.76
CA THR A 128 7.60 2.07 -10.23
C THR A 128 7.61 0.73 -10.99
N PRO A 129 8.53 -0.23 -10.71
CA PRO A 129 8.51 -1.53 -11.40
C PRO A 129 7.20 -2.27 -11.19
N TYR A 130 6.60 -2.16 -10.01
CA TYR A 130 5.35 -2.84 -9.72
C TYR A 130 4.14 -2.24 -10.45
N ILE A 131 4.12 -0.92 -10.67
CA ILE A 131 3.12 -0.28 -11.55
C ILE A 131 3.32 -0.78 -12.98
N ALA A 132 4.57 -0.86 -13.46
CA ALA A 132 4.89 -1.41 -14.78
C ALA A 132 4.40 -2.86 -14.94
N LEU A 133 4.60 -3.69 -13.92
CA LEU A 133 4.08 -5.06 -13.86
C LEU A 133 2.56 -5.10 -14.04
N GLN A 134 1.82 -4.21 -13.37
CA GLN A 134 0.36 -4.17 -13.52
C GLN A 134 -0.05 -3.75 -14.93
N LEU A 135 0.62 -2.75 -15.51
CA LEU A 135 0.35 -2.34 -16.89
C LEU A 135 0.60 -3.51 -17.87
N GLN A 136 1.73 -4.20 -17.73
CA GLN A 136 2.05 -5.40 -18.53
C GLN A 136 1.02 -6.51 -18.33
N SER A 137 0.61 -6.79 -17.09
CA SER A 137 -0.40 -7.80 -16.77
C SER A 137 -1.72 -7.53 -17.49
N VAL A 138 -2.17 -6.27 -17.47
CA VAL A 138 -3.40 -5.86 -18.15
C VAL A 138 -3.23 -5.96 -19.66
N THR A 139 -2.17 -5.39 -20.24
CA THR A 139 -1.89 -5.45 -21.68
C THR A 139 -1.85 -6.88 -22.20
N LEU A 140 -1.11 -7.78 -21.53
CA LEU A 140 -1.02 -9.19 -21.91
C LEU A 140 -2.38 -9.90 -21.80
N SER A 141 -3.15 -9.62 -20.74
CA SER A 141 -4.49 -10.22 -20.57
C SER A 141 -5.48 -9.78 -21.64
N PHE A 142 -5.41 -8.53 -22.12
CA PHE A 142 -6.19 -8.06 -23.26
C PHE A 142 -5.73 -8.71 -24.57
N GLY A 143 -4.42 -8.83 -24.76
CA GLY A 143 -3.82 -9.51 -25.90
C GLY A 143 -4.27 -10.97 -26.05
N ALA A 144 -4.55 -11.65 -24.93
CA ALA A 144 -5.06 -13.03 -24.97
C ALA A 144 -6.44 -13.18 -25.63
N PHE A 145 -7.26 -12.12 -25.67
CA PHE A 145 -8.59 -12.10 -26.31
C PHE A 145 -8.61 -11.35 -27.65
N ALA A 146 -7.54 -10.63 -27.98
CA ALA A 146 -7.42 -9.88 -29.21
C ALA A 146 -6.61 -10.69 -30.22
N ASN A 147 -7.17 -10.95 -31.41
CA ASN A 147 -6.36 -11.45 -32.52
C ASN A 147 -5.25 -10.43 -32.81
N SER A 148 -4.01 -10.92 -32.77
CA SER A 148 -2.73 -10.23 -32.56
C SER A 148 -2.31 -9.14 -33.57
N GLU A 149 -3.22 -8.61 -34.38
CA GLU A 149 -2.87 -7.75 -35.52
C GLU A 149 -3.22 -6.26 -35.38
N THR A 150 -3.93 -5.82 -34.34
CA THR A 150 -4.56 -4.47 -34.35
C THR A 150 -3.89 -3.39 -33.51
N LEU A 151 -3.10 -3.72 -32.48
CA LEU A 151 -2.44 -2.73 -31.61
C LEU A 151 -1.07 -3.23 -31.15
N SER A 152 -0.05 -2.36 -31.20
CA SER A 152 1.23 -2.66 -30.53
C SER A 152 1.02 -2.67 -29.00
N ASP A 153 1.67 -3.60 -28.29
CA ASP A 153 1.56 -3.73 -26.83
C ASP A 153 1.91 -2.42 -26.09
N ASN A 154 2.81 -1.61 -26.66
CA ASN A 154 3.17 -0.30 -26.13
C ASN A 154 2.03 0.71 -26.25
N THR A 155 1.35 0.74 -27.41
CA THR A 155 0.19 1.62 -27.61
C THR A 155 -0.97 1.22 -26.68
N ALA A 156 -1.21 -0.08 -26.51
CA ALA A 156 -2.21 -0.58 -25.58
C ALA A 156 -1.90 -0.20 -24.13
N ALA A 157 -0.65 -0.41 -23.68
CA ALA A 157 -0.21 -0.02 -22.34
C ALA A 157 -0.33 1.49 -22.08
N LEU A 158 -0.05 2.33 -23.09
CA LEU A 158 -0.18 3.79 -22.97
C LEU A 158 -1.65 4.21 -22.76
N TRP A 159 -2.57 3.70 -23.59
CA TRP A 159 -4.00 4.01 -23.46
C TRP A 159 -4.59 3.46 -22.16
N LEU A 160 -4.18 2.26 -21.75
CA LEU A 160 -4.54 1.70 -20.44
C LEU A 160 -4.04 2.57 -19.30
N GLY A 161 -2.77 2.99 -19.33
CA GLY A 161 -2.19 3.91 -18.35
C GLY A 161 -2.95 5.24 -18.29
N ALA A 162 -3.25 5.84 -19.45
CA ALA A 162 -4.01 7.07 -19.54
C ALA A 162 -5.44 6.90 -18.99
N GLY A 163 -6.11 5.81 -19.33
CA GLY A 163 -7.44 5.46 -18.81
C GLY A 163 -7.42 5.30 -17.29
N LEU A 164 -6.46 4.56 -16.74
CA LEU A 164 -6.29 4.38 -15.30
C LEU A 164 -5.97 5.68 -14.58
N ALA A 165 -5.14 6.54 -15.18
CA ALA A 165 -4.81 7.85 -14.60
C ALA A 165 -6.04 8.76 -14.57
N LEU A 166 -6.76 8.88 -15.69
CA LEU A 166 -8.00 9.64 -15.76
C LEU A 166 -9.01 9.13 -14.73
N PHE A 167 -9.18 7.82 -14.67
CA PHE A 167 -10.06 7.18 -13.72
C PHE A 167 -9.69 7.46 -12.26
N THR A 168 -8.42 7.26 -11.91
CA THR A 168 -7.89 7.55 -10.56
C THR A 168 -8.05 9.02 -10.20
N ILE A 169 -7.89 9.95 -11.16
CA ILE A 169 -8.08 11.38 -10.93
C ILE A 169 -9.56 11.70 -10.67
N LEU A 170 -10.45 11.24 -11.55
CA LEU A 170 -11.88 11.56 -11.48
C LEU A 170 -12.52 11.07 -10.19
N PHE A 171 -12.07 9.92 -9.70
CA PHE A 171 -12.69 9.26 -8.56
C PHE A 171 -11.87 9.31 -7.28
N GLY A 172 -10.55 9.09 -7.36
CA GLY A 172 -9.66 9.02 -6.20
C GLY A 172 -9.31 10.38 -5.58
N THR A 173 -9.50 11.49 -6.30
CA THR A 173 -9.18 12.83 -5.77
C THR A 173 -10.39 13.65 -5.34
N ARG A 174 -11.63 13.16 -5.48
CA ARG A 174 -12.84 13.98 -5.28
C ARG A 174 -13.22 14.23 -3.82
N ASN A 175 -12.94 13.31 -2.90
CA ASN A 175 -13.21 13.49 -1.47
C ASN A 175 -11.90 13.80 -0.73
N LEU A 176 -11.84 14.96 -0.11
CA LEU A 176 -10.62 15.55 0.44
C LEU A 176 -10.65 15.66 1.96
N ASP A 177 -11.57 14.98 2.62
CA ASP A 177 -11.50 14.91 4.06
C ASP A 177 -10.44 13.88 4.45
N VAL A 178 -9.26 14.41 4.77
CA VAL A 178 -8.07 13.69 5.23
C VAL A 178 -8.35 12.85 6.50
N ASN A 179 -9.52 13.04 7.14
CA ASN A 179 -9.99 12.27 8.29
C ASN A 179 -11.22 11.38 8.00
N GLU A 180 -11.78 11.40 6.80
CA GLU A 180 -12.76 10.40 6.40
C GLU A 180 -12.03 9.12 6.02
N ARG A 181 -12.03 8.15 6.94
CA ARG A 181 -11.64 6.77 6.60
C ARG A 181 -12.38 6.37 5.34
N HIS A 182 -11.67 5.83 4.36
CA HIS A 182 -12.22 5.51 3.05
C HIS A 182 -13.03 4.21 3.11
N HIS A 183 -14.11 4.18 3.89
CA HIS A 183 -14.96 3.01 4.07
C HIS A 183 -15.46 2.49 2.71
N GLY A 184 -15.75 3.38 1.75
CA GLY A 184 -16.12 3.01 0.39
C GLY A 184 -15.00 2.26 -0.37
N VAL A 185 -13.75 2.73 -0.27
CA VAL A 185 -12.60 2.08 -0.93
C VAL A 185 -12.29 0.73 -0.31
N VAL A 186 -12.31 0.63 1.02
CA VAL A 186 -12.09 -0.63 1.75
C VAL A 186 -13.14 -1.67 1.37
N MET A 187 -14.41 -1.28 1.26
CA MET A 187 -15.48 -2.17 0.81
C MET A 187 -15.32 -2.64 -0.63
N ALA A 188 -14.95 -1.74 -1.54
CA ALA A 188 -14.73 -2.10 -2.93
C ALA A 188 -13.64 -3.16 -3.07
N ILE A 189 -12.52 -2.99 -2.35
CA ILE A 189 -11.43 -3.97 -2.30
C ILE A 189 -11.92 -5.30 -1.72
N ALA A 190 -12.74 -5.28 -0.67
CA ALA A 190 -13.27 -6.50 -0.06
C ALA A 190 -14.19 -7.29 -1.01
N VAL A 191 -15.06 -6.63 -1.77
CA VAL A 191 -15.90 -7.28 -2.80
C VAL A 191 -15.04 -7.83 -3.93
N GLU A 192 -14.08 -7.04 -4.39
CA GLU A 192 -13.10 -7.45 -5.37
C GLU A 192 -12.31 -8.70 -4.92
N ALA A 193 -11.95 -8.79 -3.63
CA ALA A 193 -11.26 -9.94 -3.04
C ALA A 193 -12.02 -11.26 -3.28
N VAL A 194 -13.35 -11.20 -3.10
CA VAL A 194 -14.26 -12.34 -3.30
C VAL A 194 -14.34 -12.70 -4.78
N VAL A 195 -14.48 -11.70 -5.66
CA VAL A 195 -14.53 -11.93 -7.12
C VAL A 195 -13.25 -12.62 -7.60
N LYS A 196 -12.07 -12.15 -7.15
CA LYS A 196 -10.78 -12.78 -7.48
C LYS A 196 -10.72 -14.22 -7.03
N LEU A 197 -11.09 -14.48 -5.78
CA LEU A 197 -11.03 -15.82 -5.22
C LEU A 197 -11.96 -16.77 -5.98
N CYS A 198 -13.21 -16.35 -6.22
CA CYS A 198 -14.16 -17.14 -6.99
C CYS A 198 -13.66 -17.42 -8.42
N ALA A 199 -13.08 -16.43 -9.08
CA ALA A 199 -12.55 -16.58 -10.44
C ALA A 199 -11.40 -17.59 -10.50
N LEU A 200 -10.42 -17.47 -9.60
CA LEU A 200 -9.27 -18.38 -9.59
C LEU A 200 -9.66 -19.80 -9.16
N VAL A 201 -10.54 -19.94 -8.17
CA VAL A 201 -11.09 -21.24 -7.74
C VAL A 201 -11.90 -21.89 -8.87
N ALA A 202 -12.71 -21.12 -9.61
CA ALA A 202 -13.47 -21.65 -10.75
C ALA A 202 -12.54 -22.22 -11.84
N VAL A 203 -11.46 -21.51 -12.18
CA VAL A 203 -10.45 -22.02 -13.13
C VAL A 203 -9.74 -23.26 -12.55
N GLY A 204 -9.37 -23.23 -11.28
CA GLY A 204 -8.74 -24.35 -10.61
C GLY A 204 -9.60 -25.61 -10.59
N VAL A 205 -10.88 -25.47 -10.27
CA VAL A 205 -11.86 -26.57 -10.30
C VAL A 205 -12.02 -27.10 -11.72
N PHE A 206 -12.14 -26.22 -12.71
CA PHE A 206 -12.19 -26.63 -14.11
C PHE A 206 -10.95 -27.42 -14.52
N VAL A 207 -9.75 -26.99 -14.16
CA VAL A 207 -8.51 -27.70 -14.49
C VAL A 207 -8.44 -29.07 -13.80
N VAL A 208 -8.70 -29.13 -12.49
CA VAL A 208 -8.57 -30.38 -11.73
C VAL A 208 -9.58 -31.42 -12.20
N TRP A 209 -10.86 -31.06 -12.28
CA TRP A 209 -11.93 -32.03 -12.56
C TRP A 209 -12.36 -32.07 -14.02
N GLY A 210 -12.37 -30.92 -14.71
CA GLY A 210 -12.80 -30.83 -16.11
C GLY A 210 -11.71 -31.20 -17.12
N VAL A 211 -10.44 -30.95 -16.80
CA VAL A 211 -9.32 -31.15 -17.74
C VAL A 211 -8.49 -32.37 -17.39
N LEU A 212 -8.04 -32.47 -16.13
CA LEU A 212 -7.12 -33.52 -15.71
C LEU A 212 -7.83 -34.78 -15.17
N GLY A 213 -9.14 -34.71 -14.91
CA GLY A 213 -9.95 -35.89 -14.57
C GLY A 213 -10.03 -36.23 -13.07
N GLY A 214 -9.67 -35.31 -12.18
CA GLY A 214 -9.78 -35.45 -10.73
C GLY A 214 -8.46 -35.32 -9.98
N ILE A 215 -8.50 -35.53 -8.66
CA ILE A 215 -7.35 -35.28 -7.77
C ILE A 215 -6.19 -36.25 -8.04
N GLU A 216 -6.46 -37.55 -8.12
CA GLU A 216 -5.42 -38.57 -8.34
C GLU A 216 -4.68 -38.39 -9.68
N PRO A 217 -5.37 -38.20 -10.83
CA PRO A 217 -4.69 -37.86 -12.08
C PRO A 217 -3.84 -36.58 -12.02
N VAL A 218 -4.30 -35.55 -11.32
CA VAL A 218 -3.56 -34.30 -11.13
C VAL A 218 -2.27 -34.55 -10.36
N LEU A 219 -2.31 -35.33 -9.28
CA LEU A 219 -1.12 -35.66 -8.49
C LEU A 219 -0.11 -36.45 -9.33
N ASN A 220 -0.58 -37.43 -10.10
CA ASN A 220 0.29 -38.17 -11.02
C ASN A 220 0.94 -37.26 -12.07
N GLU A 221 0.16 -36.31 -12.63
CA GLU A 221 0.72 -35.34 -13.59
C GLU A 221 1.75 -34.42 -12.94
N ILE A 222 1.51 -33.96 -11.72
CA ILE A 222 2.46 -33.16 -10.94
C ILE A 222 3.76 -33.93 -10.78
N ASP A 223 3.71 -35.19 -10.34
CA ASP A 223 4.90 -36.03 -10.10
C ASP A 223 5.74 -36.27 -11.37
N THR A 224 5.08 -36.33 -12.54
CA THR A 224 5.78 -36.46 -13.83
C THR A 224 6.31 -35.13 -14.38
N SER A 225 5.84 -34.01 -13.85
CA SER A 225 6.21 -32.67 -14.31
C SER A 225 7.52 -32.20 -13.68
N LYS A 226 8.26 -31.38 -14.41
CA LYS A 226 9.43 -30.66 -13.88
C LYS A 226 9.08 -29.74 -12.71
N VAL A 227 7.80 -29.39 -12.53
CA VAL A 227 7.33 -28.59 -11.38
C VAL A 227 7.50 -29.36 -10.06
N ALA A 228 7.50 -30.70 -10.08
CA ALA A 228 7.71 -31.54 -8.89
C ALA A 228 9.17 -31.74 -8.49
N THR A 229 10.15 -31.23 -9.23
CA THR A 229 11.55 -31.29 -8.75
C THR A 229 11.73 -30.26 -7.63
N TRP A 230 11.85 -30.75 -6.39
CA TRP A 230 12.10 -29.94 -5.19
C TRP A 230 13.57 -29.47 -5.11
N ASP A 231 14.09 -28.84 -6.16
CA ASP A 231 15.40 -28.20 -6.15
C ASP A 231 15.30 -26.76 -5.60
N VAL A 232 14.82 -26.65 -4.36
CA VAL A 232 14.62 -25.35 -3.72
C VAL A 232 15.94 -24.87 -3.14
N ASN A 233 16.52 -23.82 -3.72
CA ASN A 233 17.68 -23.17 -3.16
C ASN A 233 17.31 -22.52 -1.81
N GLY A 234 17.80 -23.08 -0.70
CA GLY A 234 17.46 -22.62 0.65
C GLY A 234 17.74 -21.13 0.89
N ASN A 235 18.82 -20.59 0.33
CA ASN A 235 19.15 -19.17 0.45
C ASN A 235 18.08 -18.30 -0.21
N ARG A 236 17.65 -18.70 -1.41
CA ARG A 236 16.60 -18.00 -2.17
C ARG A 236 15.24 -18.10 -1.49
N TRP A 237 14.89 -19.26 -0.95
CA TRP A 237 13.64 -19.46 -0.21
C TRP A 237 13.52 -18.54 1.01
N ILE A 238 14.59 -18.46 1.82
CA ILE A 238 14.65 -17.57 2.99
C ILE A 238 14.59 -16.11 2.54
N ALA A 239 15.38 -15.74 1.54
CA ALA A 239 15.43 -14.38 1.00
C ALA A 239 14.06 -13.92 0.50
N LEU A 240 13.35 -14.73 -0.29
CA LEU A 240 12.04 -14.39 -0.83
C LEU A 240 10.96 -14.33 0.25
N THR A 241 10.99 -15.24 1.23
CA THR A 241 10.05 -15.23 2.36
C THR A 241 10.24 -13.99 3.23
N PHE A 242 11.49 -13.61 3.52
CA PHE A 242 11.80 -12.37 4.22
C PHE A 242 11.35 -11.15 3.41
N LEU A 243 11.69 -11.13 2.12
CA LEU A 243 11.39 -10.03 1.21
C LEU A 243 9.88 -9.79 1.06
N SER A 244 9.07 -10.84 0.92
CA SER A 244 7.62 -10.73 0.79
C SER A 244 6.97 -10.23 2.07
N GLY A 245 7.42 -10.70 3.24
CA GLY A 245 6.95 -10.21 4.54
C GLY A 245 7.36 -8.76 4.80
N ALA A 246 8.59 -8.38 4.46
CA ALA A 246 9.06 -7.00 4.56
C ALA A 246 8.31 -6.06 3.63
N ALA A 247 8.10 -6.45 2.37
CA ALA A 247 7.32 -5.67 1.41
C ALA A 247 5.86 -5.51 1.87
N PHE A 248 5.26 -6.54 2.47
CA PHE A 248 3.91 -6.46 3.05
C PHE A 248 3.77 -5.33 4.08
N LEU A 249 4.82 -5.05 4.86
CA LEU A 249 4.87 -3.94 5.81
C LEU A 249 5.21 -2.60 5.16
N CYS A 250 6.19 -2.59 4.25
CA CYS A 250 6.80 -1.37 3.71
C CYS A 250 6.06 -0.76 2.52
N LEU A 251 5.26 -1.53 1.80
CA LEU A 251 4.55 -1.05 0.61
C LEU A 251 3.56 0.06 1.01
N PRO A 252 3.61 1.26 0.39
CA PRO A 252 2.76 2.39 0.79
C PRO A 252 1.27 2.07 0.79
N ARG A 253 0.78 1.35 -0.23
CA ARG A 253 -0.62 0.90 -0.30
C ARG A 253 -0.99 -0.09 0.80
N MET A 254 -0.07 -0.98 1.15
CA MET A 254 -0.30 -1.97 2.20
C MET A 254 -0.29 -1.27 3.55
N PHE A 255 0.67 -0.39 3.80
CA PHE A 255 0.74 0.42 5.01
C PHE A 255 -0.53 1.25 5.21
N GLN A 256 -1.07 1.84 4.14
CA GLN A 256 -2.35 2.56 4.18
C GLN A 256 -3.47 1.66 4.72
N VAL A 257 -3.69 0.48 4.12
CA VAL A 257 -4.80 -0.41 4.54
C VAL A 257 -4.52 -1.07 5.89
N LEU A 258 -3.30 -1.54 6.11
CA LEU A 258 -2.88 -2.29 7.29
C LEU A 258 -2.87 -1.42 8.56
N VAL A 259 -2.37 -0.18 8.47
CA VAL A 259 -2.12 0.70 9.61
C VAL A 259 -3.09 1.88 9.66
N VAL A 260 -3.25 2.62 8.55
CA VAL A 260 -3.98 3.90 8.53
C VAL A 260 -5.50 3.69 8.54
N GLU A 261 -6.00 2.76 7.73
CA GLU A 261 -7.44 2.45 7.63
C GLU A 261 -7.93 1.50 8.74
N ASN A 262 -7.04 0.98 9.59
CA ASN A 262 -7.42 0.07 10.65
C ASN A 262 -8.12 0.79 11.82
N ALA A 263 -9.43 0.57 11.92
CA ALA A 263 -10.28 1.13 12.96
C ALA A 263 -10.05 0.56 14.37
N ASP A 264 -9.67 -0.73 14.48
CA ASP A 264 -9.61 -1.47 15.74
C ASP A 264 -8.46 -2.51 15.75
N GLU A 265 -7.70 -2.55 16.85
CA GLU A 265 -6.56 -3.47 16.99
C GLU A 265 -7.07 -4.92 16.99
N GLY A 266 -8.30 -5.13 17.45
CA GLY A 266 -8.98 -6.42 17.42
C GLY A 266 -9.17 -6.99 16.01
N HIS A 267 -9.17 -6.14 14.96
CA HIS A 267 -9.24 -6.62 13.58
C HIS A 267 -8.03 -7.48 13.20
N LEU A 268 -6.86 -7.19 13.79
CA LEU A 268 -5.63 -7.97 13.54
C LEU A 268 -5.76 -9.41 14.03
N HIS A 269 -6.52 -9.66 15.10
CA HIS A 269 -6.75 -11.02 15.59
C HIS A 269 -7.46 -11.87 14.54
N THR A 270 -8.49 -11.33 13.89
CA THR A 270 -9.19 -12.05 12.82
C THR A 270 -8.32 -12.17 11.58
N ALA A 271 -7.65 -11.09 11.20
CA ALA A 271 -6.76 -11.07 10.04
C ALA A 271 -5.59 -12.06 10.16
N SER A 272 -5.14 -12.35 11.38
CA SER A 272 -4.01 -13.25 11.66
C SER A 272 -4.17 -14.66 11.12
N TRP A 273 -5.40 -15.17 10.99
CA TRP A 273 -5.69 -16.49 10.46
C TRP A 273 -6.50 -16.44 9.16
N ALA A 274 -7.45 -15.51 9.05
CA ALA A 274 -8.36 -15.47 7.91
C ALA A 274 -7.66 -14.99 6.63
N PHE A 275 -6.68 -14.08 6.72
CA PHE A 275 -5.91 -13.66 5.55
C PHE A 275 -4.92 -14.74 5.07
N PRO A 276 -4.13 -15.41 5.94
CA PRO A 276 -3.37 -16.59 5.52
C PRO A 276 -4.24 -17.68 4.88
N THR A 277 -5.44 -17.91 5.42
CA THR A 277 -6.40 -18.84 4.81
C THR A 277 -6.82 -18.38 3.42
N TYR A 278 -7.09 -17.09 3.22
CA TYR A 278 -7.38 -16.51 1.91
C TYR A 278 -6.21 -16.72 0.92
N LEU A 279 -4.96 -16.46 1.35
CA LEU A 279 -3.77 -16.69 0.53
C LEU A 279 -3.58 -18.17 0.18
N MET A 280 -3.85 -19.08 1.11
CA MET A 280 -3.83 -20.53 0.88
C MET A 280 -4.86 -20.93 -0.18
N LEU A 281 -6.09 -20.44 -0.09
CA LEU A 281 -7.14 -20.74 -1.08
C LEU A 281 -6.79 -20.18 -2.48
N MET A 282 -6.19 -18.99 -2.55
CA MET A 282 -5.69 -18.43 -3.81
C MET A 282 -4.53 -19.26 -4.40
N SER A 283 -3.66 -19.82 -3.56
CA SER A 283 -2.48 -20.59 -4.02
C SER A 283 -2.75 -22.06 -4.30
N LEU A 284 -3.86 -22.62 -3.77
CA LEU A 284 -4.19 -24.05 -3.86
C LEU A 284 -4.17 -24.59 -5.29
N PHE A 285 -4.72 -23.85 -6.25
CA PHE A 285 -4.85 -24.30 -7.63
C PHE A 285 -3.70 -23.84 -8.55
N VAL A 286 -2.71 -23.11 -8.03
CA VAL A 286 -1.62 -22.56 -8.85
C VAL A 286 -0.78 -23.66 -9.50
N ILE A 287 -0.39 -24.69 -8.73
CA ILE A 287 0.37 -25.83 -9.26
C ILE A 287 -0.43 -26.64 -10.30
N PRO A 288 -1.69 -27.07 -10.01
CA PRO A 288 -2.51 -27.74 -11.01
C PRO A 288 -2.65 -26.97 -12.34
N ILE A 289 -2.90 -25.65 -12.27
CA ILE A 289 -3.01 -24.82 -13.47
C ILE A 289 -1.67 -24.74 -14.21
N ALA A 290 -0.55 -24.60 -13.50
CA ALA A 290 0.78 -24.54 -14.11
C ALA A 290 1.11 -25.84 -14.87
N VAL A 291 0.87 -26.99 -14.24
CA VAL A 291 1.15 -28.31 -14.82
C VAL A 291 0.24 -28.60 -16.02
N ALA A 292 -1.07 -28.32 -15.91
CA ALA A 292 -1.99 -28.44 -17.05
C ALA A 292 -1.56 -27.54 -18.23
N GLY A 293 -1.13 -26.31 -17.94
CA GLY A 293 -0.67 -25.36 -18.95
C GLY A 293 0.57 -25.87 -19.69
N LEU A 294 1.55 -26.39 -18.96
CA LEU A 294 2.76 -26.98 -19.55
C LEU A 294 2.47 -28.23 -20.40
N LYS A 295 1.43 -29.00 -20.05
CA LYS A 295 1.05 -30.22 -20.75
C LYS A 295 0.27 -29.94 -22.05
N ILE A 296 -0.69 -29.02 -21.99
CA ILE A 296 -1.73 -28.87 -23.03
C ILE A 296 -1.39 -27.75 -24.01
N LEU A 297 -0.81 -26.65 -23.53
CA LEU A 297 -0.57 -25.49 -24.38
C LEU A 297 0.70 -25.68 -25.23
N PRO A 298 0.78 -25.06 -26.42
CA PRO A 298 1.97 -25.13 -27.27
C PRO A 298 3.25 -24.70 -26.55
N SER A 299 4.36 -25.37 -26.84
CA SER A 299 5.68 -24.98 -26.36
C SER A 299 6.00 -23.52 -26.71
N GLY A 300 6.41 -22.74 -25.71
CA GLY A 300 6.68 -21.30 -25.86
C GLY A 300 5.50 -20.39 -25.51
N SER A 301 4.33 -20.95 -25.17
CA SER A 301 3.21 -20.19 -24.60
C SER A 301 3.64 -19.49 -23.30
N ASN A 302 3.23 -18.23 -23.11
CA ASN A 302 3.58 -17.47 -21.91
C ASN A 302 2.92 -18.09 -20.65
N PRO A 303 3.71 -18.62 -19.69
CA PRO A 303 3.16 -19.25 -18.49
C PRO A 303 2.39 -18.30 -17.58
N ASP A 304 2.66 -17.00 -17.65
CA ASP A 304 1.95 -16.00 -16.86
C ASP A 304 0.48 -15.90 -17.28
N LEU A 305 0.11 -16.36 -18.48
CA LEU A 305 -1.25 -16.31 -19.00
C LEU A 305 -2.01 -17.64 -18.90
N PHE A 306 -1.44 -18.71 -18.34
CA PHE A 306 -2.08 -20.03 -18.30
C PHE A 306 -3.47 -20.05 -17.65
N VAL A 307 -3.72 -19.17 -16.67
CA VAL A 307 -5.05 -18.99 -16.06
C VAL A 307 -6.12 -18.56 -17.08
N LEU A 308 -5.71 -17.86 -18.14
CA LEU A 308 -6.57 -17.39 -19.23
C LEU A 308 -6.51 -18.31 -20.45
N SER A 309 -5.31 -18.70 -20.87
CA SER A 309 -5.10 -19.42 -22.12
C SER A 309 -5.60 -20.87 -22.07
N LEU A 310 -5.61 -21.51 -20.90
CA LEU A 310 -6.17 -22.86 -20.74
C LEU A 310 -7.69 -22.90 -20.99
N PRO A 311 -8.52 -22.07 -20.30
CA PRO A 311 -9.94 -21.99 -20.65
C PRO A 311 -10.18 -21.60 -22.11
N LEU A 312 -9.40 -20.67 -22.67
CA LEU A 312 -9.54 -20.25 -24.06
C LEU A 312 -9.21 -21.35 -25.07
N SER A 313 -8.13 -22.13 -24.84
CA SER A 313 -7.76 -23.22 -25.74
C SER A 313 -8.73 -24.40 -25.71
N LEU A 314 -9.57 -24.47 -24.66
CA LEU A 314 -10.61 -25.48 -24.47
C LEU A 314 -12.03 -24.92 -24.70
N GLU A 315 -12.13 -23.78 -25.40
CA GLU A 315 -13.39 -23.14 -25.81
C GLU A 315 -14.32 -22.75 -24.63
N GLN A 316 -13.75 -22.56 -23.43
CA GLN A 316 -14.47 -22.10 -22.23
C GLN A 316 -14.42 -20.57 -22.08
N ASP A 317 -14.98 -19.87 -23.06
CA ASP A 317 -14.94 -18.40 -23.15
C ASP A 317 -15.50 -17.68 -21.93
N ALA A 318 -16.59 -18.19 -21.35
CA ALA A 318 -17.22 -17.59 -20.17
C ALA A 318 -16.33 -17.68 -18.93
N LEU A 319 -15.64 -18.80 -18.75
CA LEU A 319 -14.69 -19.00 -17.66
C LEU A 319 -13.43 -18.14 -17.87
N ALA A 320 -12.93 -18.09 -19.10
CA ALA A 320 -11.83 -17.20 -19.47
C ALA A 320 -12.17 -15.72 -19.17
N MET A 321 -13.36 -15.28 -19.55
CA MET A 321 -13.86 -13.93 -19.27
C MET A 321 -13.94 -13.65 -17.77
N PHE A 322 -14.42 -14.61 -16.98
CA PHE A 322 -14.50 -14.46 -15.52
C PHE A 322 -13.12 -14.37 -14.87
N ALA A 323 -12.17 -15.22 -15.30
CA ALA A 323 -10.78 -15.16 -14.90
C ALA A 323 -10.13 -13.83 -15.29
N PHE A 324 -10.42 -13.33 -16.49
CA PHE A 324 -9.95 -12.03 -16.96
C PHE A 324 -10.45 -10.89 -16.08
N ILE A 325 -11.74 -10.86 -15.70
CA ILE A 325 -12.27 -9.86 -14.77
C ILE A 325 -11.51 -9.91 -13.43
N GLY A 326 -11.24 -11.11 -12.92
CA GLY A 326 -10.46 -11.31 -11.68
C GLY A 326 -9.08 -10.67 -11.76
N GLY A 327 -8.30 -10.98 -12.79
CA GLY A 327 -6.95 -10.43 -12.96
C GLY A 327 -6.91 -8.95 -13.36
N PHE A 328 -7.83 -8.50 -14.24
CA PHE A 328 -7.99 -7.09 -14.61
C PHE A 328 -8.32 -6.23 -13.40
N SER A 329 -9.31 -6.63 -12.60
CA SER A 329 -9.64 -5.95 -11.34
C SER A 329 -8.42 -5.87 -10.45
N SER A 330 -7.71 -7.00 -10.28
CA SER A 330 -6.56 -7.10 -9.41
C SER A 330 -5.42 -6.15 -9.76
N ALA A 331 -5.20 -5.93 -11.05
CA ALA A 331 -4.16 -5.04 -11.53
C ALA A 331 -4.59 -3.56 -11.45
N THR A 332 -5.82 -3.26 -11.87
CA THR A 332 -6.32 -1.88 -11.92
C THR A 332 -6.51 -1.27 -10.53
N SER A 333 -7.14 -1.99 -9.59
CA SER A 333 -7.30 -1.52 -8.20
C SER A 333 -5.97 -1.31 -7.50
N MET A 334 -4.99 -2.16 -7.77
CA MET A 334 -3.64 -1.98 -7.24
C MET A 334 -3.03 -0.65 -7.70
N VAL A 335 -3.10 -0.35 -9.00
CA VAL A 335 -2.55 0.91 -9.56
C VAL A 335 -3.26 2.13 -8.96
N ILE A 336 -4.59 2.08 -8.84
CA ILE A 336 -5.41 3.16 -8.28
C ILE A 336 -4.98 3.48 -6.84
N VAL A 337 -4.98 2.46 -5.96
CA VAL A 337 -4.72 2.67 -4.53
C VAL A 337 -3.24 2.99 -4.28
N ALA A 338 -2.31 2.37 -5.01
CA ALA A 338 -0.89 2.72 -4.92
C ALA A 338 -0.62 4.18 -5.32
N SER A 339 -1.22 4.62 -6.44
CA SER A 339 -1.07 5.99 -6.91
C SER A 339 -1.69 7.00 -5.95
N LEU A 340 -2.83 6.68 -5.32
CA LEU A 340 -3.46 7.53 -4.32
C LEU A 340 -2.63 7.65 -3.03
N ALA A 341 -2.09 6.53 -2.54
CA ALA A 341 -1.22 6.51 -1.36
C ALA A 341 0.06 7.33 -1.60
N LEU A 342 0.72 7.11 -2.73
CA LEU A 342 1.92 7.85 -3.13
C LEU A 342 1.62 9.34 -3.39
N ALA A 343 0.50 9.67 -4.04
CA ALA A 343 0.10 11.06 -4.26
C ALA A 343 -0.16 11.82 -2.96
N THR A 344 -0.69 11.13 -1.95
CA THR A 344 -0.83 11.69 -0.60
C THR A 344 0.52 12.00 0.03
N MET A 345 1.51 11.10 -0.11
CA MET A 345 2.88 11.32 0.36
C MET A 345 3.55 12.50 -0.36
N VAL A 346 3.43 12.57 -1.69
CA VAL A 346 3.96 13.69 -2.50
C VAL A 346 3.34 15.01 -2.08
N SER A 347 2.02 15.05 -1.92
CA SER A 347 1.31 16.26 -1.50
C SER A 347 1.78 16.71 -0.12
N ASN A 348 1.82 15.80 0.86
CA ASN A 348 2.08 16.14 2.26
C ASN A 348 3.55 16.46 2.55
N HIS A 349 4.50 15.72 1.97
CA HIS A 349 5.94 15.85 2.30
C HIS A 349 6.74 16.65 1.28
N ILE A 350 6.30 16.75 0.02
CA ILE A 350 7.03 17.47 -1.01
C ILE A 350 6.34 18.80 -1.31
N VAL A 351 5.10 18.76 -1.80
CA VAL A 351 4.46 19.96 -2.38
C VAL A 351 4.02 20.95 -1.30
N MET A 352 3.38 20.49 -0.22
CA MET A 352 2.89 21.38 0.82
C MET A 352 4.01 22.18 1.52
N PRO A 353 5.14 21.57 1.95
CA PRO A 353 6.22 22.32 2.57
C PRO A 353 6.88 23.34 1.62
N ILE A 354 7.08 22.99 0.35
CA ILE A 354 7.62 23.91 -0.67
C ILE A 354 6.67 25.09 -0.87
N TRP A 355 5.37 24.82 -0.99
CA TRP A 355 4.38 25.87 -1.17
C TRP A 355 4.32 26.84 0.01
N ILE A 356 4.36 26.33 1.25
CA ILE A 356 4.36 27.18 2.46
C ILE A 356 5.60 28.07 2.51
N GLN A 357 6.78 27.53 2.17
CA GLN A 357 8.04 28.31 2.14
C GLN A 357 8.02 29.41 1.08
N TRP A 358 7.33 29.22 -0.04
CA TRP A 358 7.25 30.22 -1.11
C TRP A 358 6.07 31.19 -0.94
N SER A 359 5.08 30.87 -0.10
CA SER A 359 3.83 31.63 0.08
C SER A 359 3.88 32.62 1.26
N GLU A 360 5.07 33.08 1.67
CA GLU A 360 5.31 33.92 2.86
C GLU A 360 4.39 35.16 3.01
N HIS A 361 3.66 35.58 1.96
CA HIS A 361 2.76 36.74 1.99
C HIS A 361 1.29 36.49 1.56
N ARG A 362 0.83 35.24 1.32
CA ARG A 362 -0.51 35.00 0.73
C ARG A 362 -1.37 33.89 1.34
N VAL A 363 -1.06 33.37 2.53
CA VAL A 363 -1.96 32.44 3.24
C VAL A 363 -3.13 33.23 3.86
N ARG A 364 -4.08 33.71 3.05
CA ARG A 364 -5.27 34.43 3.53
C ARG A 364 -6.58 33.65 3.39
N GLU A 365 -6.64 32.57 2.61
CA GLU A 365 -7.87 31.79 2.42
C GLU A 365 -7.65 30.26 2.45
N PHE A 366 -8.45 29.55 3.26
CA PHE A 366 -8.46 28.07 3.34
C PHE A 366 -8.75 27.36 2.00
N GLY A 367 -9.42 28.05 1.06
CA GLY A 367 -9.75 27.52 -0.26
C GLY A 367 -8.51 27.22 -1.12
N ASP A 368 -7.44 28.01 -0.97
CA ASP A 368 -6.22 27.87 -1.78
C ASP A 368 -5.45 26.59 -1.42
N VAL A 369 -5.35 26.28 -0.12
CA VAL A 369 -4.67 25.08 0.37
C VAL A 369 -5.33 23.81 -0.16
N ARG A 370 -6.67 23.73 -0.05
CA ARG A 370 -7.46 22.59 -0.53
C ARG A 370 -7.26 22.38 -2.04
N ARG A 371 -7.26 23.47 -2.81
CA ARG A 371 -7.07 23.45 -4.27
C ARG A 371 -5.68 22.96 -4.66
N ILE A 372 -4.63 23.42 -3.97
CA ILE A 372 -3.25 23.02 -4.25
C ILE A 372 -3.03 21.55 -3.94
N ILE A 373 -3.56 21.05 -2.82
CA ILE A 373 -3.50 19.63 -2.47
C ILE A 373 -4.14 18.77 -3.58
N LEU A 374 -5.32 19.15 -4.10
CA LEU A 374 -5.96 18.43 -5.20
C LEU A 374 -5.11 18.39 -6.45
N ILE A 375 -4.64 19.56 -6.90
CA ILE A 375 -3.86 19.70 -8.12
C ILE A 375 -2.57 18.89 -7.99
N SER A 376 -1.88 19.02 -6.85
CA SER A 376 -0.69 18.25 -6.50
C SER A 376 -0.94 16.75 -6.59
N ARG A 377 -2.01 16.23 -5.98
CA ARG A 377 -2.34 14.80 -6.03
C ARG A 377 -2.61 14.32 -7.46
N ARG A 378 -3.33 15.11 -8.27
CA ARG A 378 -3.63 14.76 -9.66
C ARG A 378 -2.37 14.69 -10.53
N PHE A 379 -1.47 15.66 -10.39
CA PHE A 379 -0.17 15.62 -11.07
C PHE A 379 0.72 14.48 -10.58
N ALA A 380 0.72 14.19 -9.27
CA ALA A 380 1.46 13.07 -8.73
C ALA A 380 0.96 11.73 -9.29
N ILE A 381 -0.36 11.51 -9.37
CA ILE A 381 -0.96 10.31 -9.99
C ILE A 381 -0.48 10.15 -11.44
N LEU A 382 -0.54 11.22 -12.24
CA LEU A 382 -0.07 11.21 -13.63
C LEU A 382 1.41 10.84 -13.71
N LEU A 383 2.24 11.46 -12.88
CA LEU A 383 3.67 11.21 -12.84
C LEU A 383 3.98 9.76 -12.45
N ILE A 384 3.33 9.21 -11.44
CA ILE A 384 3.58 7.84 -10.95
C ILE A 384 3.20 6.81 -12.02
N ILE A 385 2.03 6.96 -12.66
CA ILE A 385 1.59 6.06 -13.72
C ILE A 385 2.49 6.19 -14.94
N LEU A 386 2.90 7.42 -15.29
CA LEU A 386 3.85 7.67 -16.37
C LEU A 386 5.21 7.02 -16.11
N LEU A 387 5.74 7.08 -14.89
CA LEU A 387 6.98 6.40 -14.51
C LEU A 387 6.86 4.88 -14.67
N GLY A 388 5.72 4.30 -14.27
CA GLY A 388 5.43 2.87 -14.50
C GLY A 388 5.38 2.51 -15.98
N TYR A 389 4.75 3.35 -16.82
CA TYR A 389 4.73 3.17 -18.27
C TYR A 389 6.13 3.30 -18.89
N ILE A 390 6.93 4.29 -18.47
CA ILE A 390 8.31 4.47 -18.94
C ILE A 390 9.15 3.23 -18.59
N TYR A 391 9.04 2.70 -17.37
CA TYR A 391 9.73 1.48 -16.98
C TYR A 391 9.29 0.28 -17.85
N TYR A 392 7.98 0.10 -18.05
CA TYR A 392 7.44 -0.94 -18.93
C TYR A 392 8.04 -0.85 -20.34
N TRP A 393 8.02 0.35 -20.93
CA TRP A 393 8.54 0.61 -22.27
C TRP A 393 10.05 0.34 -22.38
N ILE A 394 10.85 0.81 -21.41
CA ILE A 394 12.32 0.61 -21.40
C ILE A 394 12.67 -0.87 -21.21
N SER A 395 11.97 -1.57 -20.31
CA SER A 395 12.23 -2.98 -20.00
C SER A 395 11.85 -3.95 -21.13
N GLY A 396 11.15 -3.47 -22.17
CA GLY A 396 10.82 -4.23 -23.36
C GLY A 396 9.68 -5.25 -23.20
N GLY A 397 8.97 -5.26 -22.07
CA GLY A 397 7.73 -6.05 -21.88
C GLY A 397 7.84 -7.57 -21.93
N GLY A 398 9.06 -8.13 -22.06
CA GLY A 398 9.30 -9.58 -22.16
C GLY A 398 9.72 -10.26 -20.85
N ALA A 399 10.02 -9.48 -19.80
CA ALA A 399 10.40 -10.04 -18.51
C ALA A 399 9.19 -10.69 -17.82
N ALA A 400 9.44 -11.82 -17.14
CA ALA A 400 8.44 -12.49 -16.32
C ALA A 400 7.86 -11.53 -15.28
N LEU A 401 6.53 -11.53 -15.12
CA LEU A 401 5.84 -10.62 -14.18
C LEU A 401 6.45 -10.72 -12.77
N ALA A 402 6.74 -11.94 -12.31
CA ALA A 402 7.33 -12.16 -11.00
C ALA A 402 8.68 -11.46 -10.78
N ALA A 403 9.55 -11.45 -11.80
CA ALA A 403 10.87 -10.83 -11.68
C ALA A 403 10.76 -9.31 -11.46
N ILE A 404 9.91 -8.63 -12.24
CA ILE A 404 9.66 -7.19 -12.11
C ILE A 404 9.13 -6.85 -10.71
N GLY A 405 8.23 -7.69 -10.20
CA GLY A 405 7.63 -7.49 -8.89
C GLY A 405 8.63 -7.63 -7.74
N LEU A 406 9.56 -8.58 -7.85
CA LEU A 406 10.64 -8.79 -6.86
C LEU A 406 11.62 -7.61 -6.80
N VAL A 407 11.93 -6.97 -7.96
CA VAL A 407 12.73 -5.74 -8.00
C VAL A 407 12.08 -4.65 -7.13
N SER A 408 10.77 -4.46 -7.28
CA SER A 408 10.02 -3.48 -6.48
C SER A 408 10.01 -3.83 -4.99
N PHE A 409 9.77 -5.11 -4.65
CA PHE A 409 9.77 -5.55 -3.24
C PHE A 409 11.11 -5.27 -2.56
N ALA A 410 12.24 -5.49 -3.26
CA ALA A 410 13.58 -5.20 -2.73
C ALA A 410 13.82 -3.70 -2.51
N GLY A 411 13.27 -2.84 -3.38
CA GLY A 411 13.41 -1.39 -3.27
C GLY A 411 12.64 -0.82 -2.08
N VAL A 412 11.38 -1.20 -1.91
CA VAL A 412 10.55 -0.70 -0.80
C VAL A 412 10.98 -1.25 0.56
N THR A 413 11.57 -2.45 0.58
CA THR A 413 12.05 -3.11 1.81
C THR A 413 13.21 -2.36 2.47
N GLN A 414 13.92 -1.48 1.74
CA GLN A 414 14.97 -0.64 2.31
C GLN A 414 14.48 0.28 3.44
N VAL A 415 13.17 0.53 3.52
CA VAL A 415 12.55 1.32 4.58
C VAL A 415 12.46 0.54 5.91
N LEU A 416 12.57 -0.79 5.87
CA LEU A 416 12.33 -1.69 7.01
C LEU A 416 13.26 -1.43 8.20
N PRO A 417 14.60 -1.30 8.07
CA PRO A 417 15.47 -1.11 9.24
C PRO A 417 15.14 0.16 10.01
N ALA A 418 14.90 1.27 9.30
CA ALA A 418 14.50 2.54 9.89
C ALA A 418 13.12 2.46 10.56
N MET A 419 12.17 1.74 9.96
CA MET A 419 10.84 1.51 10.54
C MET A 419 10.93 0.67 11.83
N LEU A 420 11.60 -0.48 11.81
CA LEU A 420 11.74 -1.35 12.98
C LEU A 420 12.54 -0.66 14.09
N GLY A 421 13.67 -0.03 13.75
CA GLY A 421 14.45 0.76 14.70
C GLY A 421 13.65 1.92 15.28
N GLY A 422 12.83 2.59 14.46
CA GLY A 422 11.93 3.64 14.93
C GLY A 422 10.90 3.14 15.96
N VAL A 423 10.34 1.95 15.75
CA VAL A 423 9.28 1.36 16.59
C VAL A 423 9.82 0.74 17.88
N PHE A 424 11.03 0.16 17.85
CA PHE A 424 11.56 -0.62 18.97
C PHE A 424 12.75 0.01 19.69
N TRP A 425 13.53 0.86 19.02
CA TRP A 425 14.75 1.42 19.58
C TRP A 425 14.60 2.91 19.91
N ARG A 426 14.59 3.24 21.21
CA ARG A 426 14.47 4.63 21.69
C ARG A 426 15.63 5.52 21.25
N GLY A 427 16.83 4.95 21.19
CA GLY A 427 18.07 5.65 20.81
C GLY A 427 18.26 5.85 19.31
N ALA A 428 17.41 5.26 18.46
CA ALA A 428 17.46 5.50 17.02
C ALA A 428 17.23 6.98 16.70
N ASN A 429 18.04 7.53 15.79
CA ASN A 429 18.02 8.94 15.44
C ASN A 429 17.95 9.17 13.93
N ARG A 430 17.73 10.43 13.55
CA ARG A 430 17.55 10.84 12.15
C ARG A 430 18.76 10.56 11.27
N ILE A 431 19.97 10.75 11.80
CA ILE A 431 21.21 10.61 11.02
C ILE A 431 21.41 9.15 10.62
N GLY A 432 21.23 8.22 11.56
CA GLY A 432 21.23 6.79 11.27
C GLY A 432 20.16 6.43 10.24
N ALA A 433 18.91 6.90 10.43
CA ALA A 433 17.82 6.63 9.48
C ALA A 433 18.16 7.07 8.05
N THR A 434 18.64 8.31 7.87
CA THR A 434 19.04 8.84 6.56
C THR A 434 20.21 8.04 5.95
N ALA A 435 21.24 7.75 6.74
CA ALA A 435 22.42 7.01 6.28
C ALA A 435 22.05 5.59 5.81
N GLY A 436 21.27 4.85 6.61
CA GLY A 436 20.80 3.51 6.26
C GLY A 436 19.97 3.49 4.98
N LEU A 437 18.98 4.40 4.88
CA LEU A 437 18.12 4.52 3.70
C LEU A 437 18.91 4.85 2.43
N LEU A 438 19.83 5.81 2.49
CA LEU A 438 20.65 6.17 1.32
C LEU A 438 21.56 5.02 0.90
N VAL A 439 22.28 4.40 1.84
CA VAL A 439 23.19 3.28 1.54
C VAL A 439 22.43 2.11 0.93
N GLY A 440 21.37 1.64 1.60
CA GLY A 440 20.58 0.51 1.12
C GLY A 440 19.94 0.76 -0.24
N PHE A 441 19.33 1.92 -0.40
CA PHE A 441 18.66 2.28 -1.64
C PHE A 441 19.63 2.47 -2.80
N SER A 442 20.80 3.08 -2.58
CA SER A 442 21.84 3.20 -3.61
C SER A 442 22.38 1.84 -4.05
N ILE A 443 22.59 0.90 -3.11
CA ILE A 443 23.04 -0.45 -3.45
C ILE A 443 21.96 -1.19 -4.24
N TRP A 444 20.70 -1.15 -3.80
CA TRP A 444 19.59 -1.77 -4.56
C TRP A 444 19.43 -1.16 -5.96
N LEU A 445 19.52 0.17 -6.06
CA LEU A 445 19.41 0.89 -7.31
C LEU A 445 20.48 0.37 -8.28
N TYR A 446 21.71 0.27 -7.78
CA TYR A 446 22.87 -0.17 -8.55
C TYR A 446 22.83 -1.65 -8.95
N THR A 447 22.56 -2.53 -7.98
CA THR A 447 22.72 -3.99 -8.13
C THR A 447 21.51 -4.68 -8.76
N LEU A 448 20.32 -4.09 -8.68
CA LEU A 448 19.07 -4.74 -9.10
C LEU A 448 18.19 -3.89 -10.02
N PHE A 449 17.91 -2.63 -9.65
CA PHE A 449 17.01 -1.78 -10.45
C PHE A 449 17.62 -1.38 -11.79
N LEU A 450 18.89 -0.98 -11.83
CA LEU A 450 19.54 -0.60 -13.09
C LEU A 450 19.68 -1.79 -14.05
N PRO A 451 20.16 -2.98 -13.62
CA PRO A 451 20.19 -4.16 -14.49
C PRO A 451 18.81 -4.59 -14.99
N SER A 452 17.73 -4.36 -14.23
CA SER A 452 16.38 -4.74 -14.65
C SER A 452 15.80 -3.87 -15.77
N LEU A 453 16.43 -2.74 -16.10
CA LEU A 453 16.09 -1.92 -17.27
C LEU A 453 16.59 -2.55 -18.59
N GLY A 454 17.48 -3.54 -18.53
CA GLY A 454 18.01 -4.24 -19.69
C GLY A 454 18.83 -3.34 -20.62
N ASN A 455 18.20 -2.83 -21.68
CA ASN A 455 18.82 -2.23 -22.86
C ASN A 455 19.45 -0.83 -22.66
N VAL A 456 19.43 -0.30 -21.43
CA VAL A 456 19.93 1.06 -21.15
C VAL A 456 21.46 1.10 -20.99
N TYR A 457 22.09 -0.03 -20.67
CA TYR A 457 23.51 -0.10 -20.36
C TYR A 457 24.28 -1.03 -21.29
N SER A 458 25.55 -0.72 -21.53
CA SER A 458 26.42 -1.60 -22.32
C SER A 458 26.60 -2.94 -21.63
N ALA A 459 26.66 -4.02 -22.40
CA ALA A 459 26.94 -5.36 -21.87
C ALA A 459 28.24 -5.40 -21.04
N THR A 460 29.22 -4.56 -21.40
CA THR A 460 30.48 -4.37 -20.67
C THR A 460 30.31 -3.84 -19.25
N PHE A 461 29.34 -2.94 -19.00
CA PHE A 461 29.08 -2.45 -17.64
C PHE A 461 28.61 -3.56 -16.70
N LEU A 462 27.76 -4.46 -17.22
CA LEU A 462 27.27 -5.61 -16.45
C LEU A 462 28.33 -6.69 -16.30
N SER A 463 29.12 -6.96 -17.34
CA SER A 463 30.10 -8.05 -17.34
C SER A 463 31.42 -7.71 -16.66
N GLU A 464 31.88 -6.46 -16.72
CA GLU A 464 33.19 -6.05 -16.19
C GLU A 464 33.10 -5.10 -15.00
N GLY A 465 31.94 -4.45 -14.80
CA GLY A 465 31.78 -3.40 -13.81
C GLY A 465 32.19 -2.02 -14.35
N PRO A 466 31.91 -0.95 -13.59
CA PRO A 466 32.23 0.41 -13.99
C PRO A 466 33.74 0.57 -14.14
N TRP A 467 34.16 1.19 -15.24
CA TRP A 467 35.57 1.42 -15.59
C TRP A 467 36.43 0.14 -15.62
N GLY A 468 35.82 -1.05 -15.84
CA GLY A 468 36.52 -2.34 -15.90
C GLY A 468 36.88 -2.92 -14.53
N ILE A 469 36.34 -2.37 -13.44
CA ILE A 469 36.64 -2.85 -12.08
C ILE A 469 35.72 -4.03 -11.74
N TRP A 470 36.28 -5.25 -11.82
CA TRP A 470 35.54 -6.50 -11.63
C TRP A 470 34.81 -6.63 -10.27
N TRP A 471 35.36 -6.04 -9.22
CA TRP A 471 34.77 -6.04 -7.87
C TRP A 471 33.46 -5.24 -7.81
N LEU A 472 33.32 -4.23 -8.67
CA LEU A 472 32.15 -3.34 -8.71
C LEU A 472 31.05 -3.84 -9.64
N ARG A 473 31.09 -5.09 -10.12
CA ARG A 473 30.03 -5.63 -10.97
C ARG A 473 28.66 -5.57 -10.26
N PRO A 474 27.60 -5.02 -10.87
CA PRO A 474 26.29 -4.89 -10.22
C PRO A 474 25.71 -6.18 -9.64
N GLN A 475 25.85 -7.30 -10.36
CA GLN A 475 25.32 -8.61 -9.95
C GLN A 475 26.34 -9.49 -9.23
N ALA A 476 27.57 -9.01 -9.06
CA ALA A 476 28.67 -9.71 -8.40
C ALA A 476 29.51 -8.73 -7.55
N LEU A 477 28.82 -7.86 -6.81
CA LEU A 477 29.44 -6.85 -5.97
C LEU A 477 30.33 -7.54 -4.93
N PHE A 478 31.53 -6.99 -4.73
CA PHE A 478 32.56 -7.61 -3.88
C PHE A 478 33.07 -8.96 -4.38
N GLY A 479 32.88 -9.28 -5.65
CA GLY A 479 33.38 -10.52 -6.25
C GLY A 479 32.54 -11.75 -5.95
N VAL A 480 31.37 -11.60 -5.32
CA VAL A 480 30.51 -12.72 -4.95
C VAL A 480 29.64 -13.12 -6.14
N THR A 481 30.07 -14.15 -6.89
CA THR A 481 29.41 -14.62 -8.12
C THR A 481 28.45 -15.79 -7.93
N GLU A 482 28.53 -16.51 -6.81
CA GLU A 482 27.76 -17.75 -6.59
C GLU A 482 26.31 -17.52 -6.12
N LEU A 483 25.96 -16.28 -5.79
CA LEU A 483 24.61 -15.94 -5.33
C LEU A 483 23.72 -15.56 -6.52
N ASP A 484 22.46 -15.99 -6.45
CA ASP A 484 21.40 -15.47 -7.32
C ASP A 484 21.36 -13.93 -7.23
N PRO A 485 21.19 -13.20 -8.36
CA PRO A 485 21.26 -11.73 -8.38
C PRO A 485 20.29 -11.03 -7.43
N LEU A 486 19.09 -11.57 -7.23
CA LEU A 486 18.12 -11.00 -6.30
C LEU A 486 18.58 -11.20 -4.85
N VAL A 487 19.04 -12.40 -4.51
CA VAL A 487 19.55 -12.73 -3.17
C VAL A 487 20.78 -11.88 -2.86
N HIS A 488 21.69 -11.74 -3.83
CA HIS A 488 22.88 -10.90 -3.75
C HIS A 488 22.52 -9.44 -3.45
N ALA A 489 21.64 -8.86 -4.26
CA ALA A 489 21.20 -7.47 -4.09
C ALA A 489 20.50 -7.26 -2.75
N LEU A 490 19.62 -8.18 -2.34
CA LEU A 490 18.91 -8.11 -1.07
C LEU A 490 19.89 -8.17 0.11
N PHE A 491 20.83 -9.12 0.09
CA PHE A 491 21.81 -9.30 1.15
C PHE A 491 22.66 -8.05 1.37
N TRP A 492 23.29 -7.52 0.31
CA TRP A 492 24.16 -6.35 0.44
C TRP A 492 23.39 -5.08 0.78
N SER A 493 22.28 -4.83 0.09
CA SER A 493 21.48 -3.61 0.35
C SER A 493 20.95 -3.60 1.78
N MET A 494 20.36 -4.71 2.26
CA MET A 494 19.78 -4.76 3.60
C MET A 494 20.81 -4.80 4.72
N SER A 495 21.90 -5.54 4.55
CA SER A 495 22.94 -5.65 5.58
C SER A 495 23.67 -4.31 5.75
N LEU A 496 24.05 -3.66 4.65
CA LEU A 496 24.72 -2.36 4.70
C LEU A 496 23.76 -1.22 5.12
N ASN A 497 22.48 -1.31 4.75
CA ASN A 497 21.44 -0.41 5.27
C ASN A 497 21.31 -0.52 6.79
N ALA A 498 21.10 -1.74 7.32
CA ALA A 498 20.96 -1.97 8.74
C ALA A 498 22.23 -1.57 9.50
N LEU A 499 23.42 -1.86 8.96
CA LEU A 499 24.69 -1.47 9.54
C LEU A 499 24.85 0.05 9.59
N ALA A 500 24.63 0.76 8.48
CA ALA A 500 24.72 2.21 8.43
C ALA A 500 23.67 2.88 9.33
N PHE A 501 22.46 2.32 9.40
CA PHE A 501 21.42 2.75 10.34
C PHE A 501 21.86 2.61 11.79
N PHE A 502 22.39 1.45 12.15
CA PHE A 502 22.82 1.13 13.51
C PHE A 502 24.03 1.97 13.93
N VAL A 503 25.10 1.96 13.13
CA VAL A 503 26.33 2.72 13.39
C VAL A 503 26.01 4.22 13.44
N GLY A 504 25.30 4.74 12.45
CA GLY A 504 24.90 6.15 12.40
C GLY A 504 24.08 6.56 13.63
N SER A 505 23.20 5.68 14.12
CA SER A 505 22.41 5.94 15.33
C SER A 505 23.22 5.85 16.63
N LEU A 506 24.30 5.08 16.69
CA LEU A 506 25.16 4.97 17.87
C LEU A 506 26.16 6.12 18.00
N ILE A 507 26.74 6.55 16.87
CA ILE A 507 27.78 7.59 16.88
C ILE A 507 27.20 9.00 16.97
N SER A 508 25.90 9.17 16.77
CA SER A 508 25.23 10.46 16.84
C SER A 508 24.17 10.50 17.94
N PHE A 509 23.87 11.69 18.44
CA PHE A 509 22.93 11.88 19.54
C PHE A 509 21.56 12.35 19.04
N PRO A 510 20.45 11.73 19.48
CA PRO A 510 19.11 12.17 19.11
C PRO A 510 18.81 13.56 19.66
N THR A 511 18.19 14.41 18.83
CA THR A 511 17.73 15.74 19.26
C THR A 511 16.63 15.65 20.34
N PRO A 512 16.35 16.72 21.12
CA PRO A 512 15.32 16.69 22.16
C PRO A 512 13.94 16.24 21.65
N ILE A 513 13.54 16.69 20.45
CA ILE A 513 12.28 16.30 19.81
C ILE A 513 12.31 14.82 19.44
N GLU A 514 13.42 14.32 18.88
CA GLU A 514 13.60 12.90 18.57
C GLU A 514 13.51 12.00 19.81
N ARG A 515 14.06 12.45 20.95
CA ARG A 515 13.96 11.73 22.23
C ARG A 515 12.53 11.65 22.73
N LEU A 516 11.79 12.76 22.65
CA LEU A 516 10.39 12.82 23.06
C LEU A 516 9.52 11.91 22.17
N GLN A 517 9.66 12.01 20.86
CA GLN A 517 8.95 11.17 19.90
C GLN A 517 9.31 9.69 20.06
N GLY A 518 10.61 9.39 20.24
CA GLY A 518 11.07 8.03 20.49
C GLY A 518 10.53 7.43 21.78
N ALA A 519 10.42 8.22 22.85
CA ALA A 519 9.78 7.76 24.07
C ALA A 519 8.28 7.47 23.86
N GLN A 520 7.54 8.38 23.20
CA GLN A 520 6.10 8.21 22.95
C GLN A 520 5.80 7.01 22.04
N ILE A 521 6.59 6.80 20.99
CA ILE A 521 6.38 5.72 20.02
C ILE A 521 6.80 4.36 20.57
N VAL A 522 7.94 4.28 21.26
CA VAL A 522 8.40 2.99 21.81
C VAL A 522 7.52 2.55 22.97
N ASN A 523 7.09 3.50 23.83
CA ASN A 523 6.25 3.24 24.99
C ASN A 523 4.76 3.53 24.72
N VAL A 524 4.31 3.29 23.49
CA VAL A 524 2.93 3.58 23.07
C VAL A 524 1.87 2.79 23.86
N TYR A 525 2.25 1.69 24.52
CA TYR A 525 1.37 0.91 25.40
C TYR A 525 1.20 1.52 26.78
N ASP A 526 2.20 2.23 27.29
CA ASP A 526 2.20 2.84 28.62
C ASP A 526 1.31 4.09 28.68
N HIS A 527 1.13 4.73 27.52
CA HIS A 527 0.28 5.89 27.34
C HIS A 527 -1.12 5.42 26.91
N SER A 528 -1.88 4.82 27.84
CA SER A 528 -3.32 4.69 27.63
C SER A 528 -3.93 6.08 27.52
N PRO A 529 -4.88 6.33 26.60
CA PRO A 529 -5.72 7.52 26.66
C PRO A 529 -6.61 7.38 27.90
N THR A 530 -6.05 7.61 29.08
CA THR A 530 -6.81 7.70 30.32
C THR A 530 -7.80 8.83 30.14
N GLN A 531 -9.07 8.46 30.17
CA GLN A 531 -10.22 9.33 30.37
C GLN A 531 -9.98 10.23 31.59
N ARG A 532 -9.29 11.36 31.42
CA ARG A 532 -9.33 12.43 32.42
C ARG A 532 -10.64 13.15 32.20
N GLY A 533 -11.66 12.77 32.98
CA GLY A 533 -12.87 13.57 33.12
C GLY A 533 -12.50 14.99 33.51
N TRP A 534 -13.09 15.97 32.83
CA TRP A 534 -12.83 17.37 33.11
C TRP A 534 -13.41 17.71 34.48
N SER A 535 -12.55 17.92 35.47
CA SER A 535 -12.95 18.49 36.74
C SER A 535 -13.13 19.99 36.54
N GLY A 536 -14.39 20.41 36.37
CA GLY A 536 -14.75 21.80 36.15
C GLY A 536 -14.29 22.69 37.29
N ARG A 537 -13.36 23.60 36.99
CA ARG A 537 -13.23 24.87 37.70
C ARG A 537 -12.76 25.93 36.71
N ALA A 538 -13.66 26.87 36.44
CA ALA A 538 -13.44 28.17 35.81
C ALA A 538 -12.98 28.21 34.34
N ALA A 539 -13.68 27.52 33.44
CA ALA A 539 -13.73 27.99 32.06
C ALA A 539 -14.74 29.13 31.98
N GLN A 540 -14.33 30.34 31.56
CA GLN A 540 -15.30 31.38 31.24
C GLN A 540 -15.97 31.01 29.92
N SER A 541 -17.28 30.77 29.92
CA SER A 541 -18.05 30.40 28.72
C SER A 541 -17.92 31.41 27.58
N GLU A 542 -17.50 32.63 27.89
CA GLU A 542 -17.14 33.69 26.94
C GLU A 542 -15.94 33.31 26.06
N ASP A 543 -14.87 32.76 26.64
CA ASP A 543 -13.67 32.38 25.89
C ASP A 543 -13.95 31.19 24.98
N LEU A 544 -14.77 30.24 25.45
CA LEU A 544 -15.24 29.12 24.65
C LEU A 544 -16.08 29.58 23.45
N MET A 545 -16.92 30.60 23.64
CA MET A 545 -17.70 31.20 22.55
C MET A 545 -16.80 31.90 21.54
N ILE A 546 -15.81 32.70 21.99
CA ILE A 546 -14.88 33.40 21.09
C ILE A 546 -14.07 32.41 20.26
N MET A 547 -13.57 31.35 20.91
CA MET A 547 -12.86 30.26 20.22
C MET A 547 -13.76 29.55 19.20
N ALA A 548 -14.97 29.17 19.61
CA ALA A 548 -15.91 28.48 18.72
C ALA A 548 -16.31 29.35 17.52
N GLN A 549 -16.50 30.66 17.71
CA GLN A 549 -16.81 31.59 16.61
C GLN A 549 -15.67 31.72 15.61
N ARG A 550 -14.41 31.65 16.05
CA ARG A 550 -13.23 31.67 15.17
C ARG A 550 -13.07 30.38 14.36
N ILE A 551 -13.51 29.25 14.91
CA ILE A 551 -13.30 27.92 14.30
C ILE A 551 -14.50 27.47 13.46
N LEU A 552 -15.72 27.54 14.01
CA LEU A 552 -16.97 27.10 13.37
C LEU A 552 -17.67 28.22 12.59
N GLY A 553 -17.28 29.48 12.83
CA GLY A 553 -17.97 30.64 12.30
C GLY A 553 -19.13 31.11 13.19
N VAL A 554 -19.41 32.41 13.13
CA VAL A 554 -20.27 33.13 14.09
C VAL A 554 -21.69 32.56 14.19
N LYS A 555 -22.31 32.20 13.05
CA LYS A 555 -23.70 31.71 13.02
C LYS A 555 -23.85 30.33 13.65
N GLN A 556 -22.95 29.39 13.33
CA GLN A 556 -22.99 28.01 13.82
C GLN A 556 -22.64 27.95 15.31
N ALA A 557 -21.59 28.67 15.74
CA ALA A 557 -21.22 28.75 17.14
C ALA A 557 -22.34 29.34 18.02
N ARG A 558 -22.99 30.43 17.58
CA ARG A 558 -24.13 31.01 18.32
C ARG A 558 -25.33 30.06 18.40
N ALA A 559 -25.65 29.34 17.32
CA ALA A 559 -26.74 28.37 17.32
C ALA A 559 -26.50 27.23 18.32
N LEU A 560 -25.27 26.69 18.36
CA LEU A 560 -24.87 25.62 19.28
C LEU A 560 -24.98 26.08 20.74
N PHE A 561 -24.43 27.25 21.07
CA PHE A 561 -24.45 27.77 22.44
C PHE A 561 -25.86 28.17 22.89
N GLN A 562 -26.70 28.70 21.99
CA GLN A 562 -28.11 29.01 22.31
C GLN A 562 -28.96 27.74 22.51
N ALA A 563 -28.69 26.67 21.75
CA ALA A 563 -29.36 25.39 21.95
C ALA A 563 -29.05 24.83 23.34
N GLU A 564 -27.78 24.95 23.78
CA GLU A 564 -27.36 24.50 25.10
C GLU A 564 -27.92 25.39 26.24
N VAL A 565 -27.97 26.72 26.07
CA VAL A 565 -28.62 27.59 27.07
C VAL A 565 -30.08 27.19 27.31
N ARG A 566 -30.79 26.83 26.23
CA ARG A 566 -32.18 26.35 26.32
C ARG A 566 -32.29 24.99 26.98
N SER A 567 -31.35 24.06 26.73
CA SER A 567 -31.34 22.74 27.38
C SER A 567 -31.06 22.84 28.88
N GLN A 568 -30.25 23.82 29.29
CA GLN A 568 -29.92 24.09 30.69
C GLN A 568 -30.97 24.93 31.43
N GLY A 569 -32.03 25.40 30.75
CA GLY A 569 -33.10 26.19 31.37
C GLY A 569 -32.71 27.61 31.78
N GLY A 570 -31.56 28.12 31.30
CA GLY A 570 -31.03 29.43 31.65
C GLY A 570 -31.66 30.58 30.87
N GLN A 571 -31.76 31.76 31.50
CA GLN A 571 -32.15 33.02 30.85
C GLN A 571 -30.94 33.86 30.37
N GLY A 572 -29.71 33.35 30.52
CA GLY A 572 -28.47 34.04 30.14
C GLY A 572 -28.10 33.93 28.65
N TYR A 573 -27.00 34.60 28.24
CA TYR A 573 -26.51 34.57 26.86
C TYR A 573 -25.52 33.42 26.57
N LEU A 574 -24.99 32.78 27.62
CA LEU A 574 -23.98 31.73 27.53
C LEU A 574 -24.33 30.55 28.46
N PRO A 575 -24.05 29.30 28.06
CA PRO A 575 -24.32 28.12 28.86
C PRO A 575 -23.27 27.95 29.96
N ASP A 576 -23.59 27.24 31.02
CA ASP A 576 -22.60 26.78 31.99
C ASP A 576 -21.71 25.70 31.34
N PRO A 577 -20.39 25.70 31.59
CA PRO A 577 -19.45 24.78 30.98
C PRO A 577 -19.52 23.40 31.66
N THR A 578 -20.64 22.71 31.47
CA THR A 578 -20.85 21.35 31.98
C THR A 578 -19.98 20.35 31.20
N PRO A 579 -19.53 19.24 31.82
CA PRO A 579 -18.73 18.22 31.11
C PRO A 579 -19.41 17.66 29.85
N GLU A 580 -20.74 17.66 29.81
CA GLU A 580 -21.54 17.22 28.68
C GLU A 580 -21.50 18.23 27.53
N PHE A 581 -21.72 19.51 27.83
CA PHE A 581 -21.57 20.60 26.84
C PHE A 581 -20.15 20.65 26.28
N LEU A 582 -19.15 20.51 27.13
CA LEU A 582 -17.76 20.55 26.74
C LEU A 582 -17.35 19.41 25.80
N ARG A 583 -17.89 18.19 26.02
CA ARG A 583 -17.72 17.07 25.08
C ARG A 583 -18.46 17.30 23.77
N MET A 584 -19.65 17.90 23.82
CA MET A 584 -20.41 18.24 22.61
C MET A 584 -19.65 19.28 21.78
N LEU A 585 -19.16 20.34 22.42
CA LEU A 585 -18.34 21.38 21.81
C LEU A 585 -17.04 20.79 21.26
N GLU A 586 -16.38 19.89 21.99
CA GLU A 586 -15.19 19.17 21.51
C GLU A 586 -15.52 18.38 20.24
N ARG A 587 -16.67 17.69 20.18
CA ARG A 587 -17.08 16.91 19.01
C ARG A 587 -17.36 17.79 17.79
N GLU A 588 -18.02 18.93 17.99
CA GLU A 588 -18.29 19.89 16.92
C GLU A 588 -17.00 20.56 16.43
N LEU A 589 -16.14 21.03 17.34
CA LEU A 589 -14.83 21.58 16.98
C LEU A 589 -13.94 20.52 16.32
N ALA A 590 -14.00 19.27 16.77
CA ALA A 590 -13.24 18.17 16.19
C ALA A 590 -13.57 17.96 14.70
N GLY A 591 -14.78 18.31 14.27
CA GLY A 591 -15.17 18.30 12.86
C GLY A 591 -14.35 19.28 12.00
N SER A 592 -13.90 20.40 12.57
CA SER A 592 -13.16 21.44 11.83
C SER A 592 -11.65 21.41 12.07
N VAL A 593 -11.19 21.08 13.28
CA VAL A 593 -9.78 21.16 13.69
C VAL A 593 -9.17 19.81 14.09
N GLY A 594 -9.98 18.75 14.12
CA GLY A 594 -9.59 17.41 14.56
C GLY A 594 -9.65 17.24 16.09
N ALA A 595 -10.00 16.03 16.54
CA ALA A 595 -10.31 15.78 17.96
C ALA A 595 -9.18 16.13 18.95
N ALA A 596 -7.90 15.89 18.63
CA ALA A 596 -6.79 16.21 19.51
C ALA A 596 -6.58 17.72 19.64
N THR A 597 -6.75 18.48 18.55
CA THR A 597 -6.66 19.94 18.55
C THR A 597 -7.86 20.55 19.26
N ALA A 598 -9.07 20.03 19.01
CA ALA A 598 -10.28 20.45 19.73
C ALA A 598 -10.14 20.20 21.24
N HIS A 599 -9.67 19.01 21.64
CA HIS A 599 -9.40 18.66 23.02
C HIS A 599 -8.33 19.57 23.64
N ALA A 600 -7.22 19.80 22.93
CA ALA A 600 -6.14 20.67 23.41
C ALA A 600 -6.56 22.14 23.50
N MET A 601 -7.32 22.65 22.53
CA MET A 601 -7.80 24.02 22.53
C MET A 601 -8.79 24.23 23.66
N ILE A 602 -9.80 23.37 23.81
CA ILE A 602 -10.72 23.51 24.93
C ILE A 602 -9.99 23.30 26.27
N GLY A 603 -9.04 22.36 26.34
CA GLY A 603 -8.18 22.18 27.51
C GLY A 603 -7.37 23.43 27.88
N GLN A 604 -6.86 24.17 26.89
CA GLN A 604 -6.15 25.44 27.12
C GLN A 604 -7.08 26.56 27.56
N THR A 605 -8.31 26.63 27.05
CA THR A 605 -9.30 27.64 27.48
C THR A 605 -9.89 27.33 28.85
N VAL A 606 -10.05 26.05 29.19
CA VAL A 606 -10.63 25.61 30.47
C VAL A 606 -9.57 25.59 31.58
N GLY A 607 -8.32 25.28 31.27
CA GLY A 607 -7.23 25.11 32.23
C GLY A 607 -6.35 26.34 32.40
N GLY A 608 -6.94 27.54 32.45
CA GLY A 608 -6.27 28.85 32.45
C GLY A 608 -4.83 28.85 32.97
N THR A 609 -3.92 29.34 32.12
CA THR A 609 -2.49 29.58 32.34
C THR A 609 -2.03 29.59 33.80
N SER A 610 -1.23 28.58 34.16
CA SER A 610 -0.08 28.70 35.07
C SER A 610 0.96 27.67 34.67
#